data_AF-A0A937Y7E1-F1
#
_entry.id   AF-A0A937Y7E1-F1
#
_cell.length_a   1.000
_cell.length_b   1.000
_cell.length_c   1.000
_cell.angle_alpha   90.00
_cell.angle_beta   90.00
_cell.angle_gamma   90.00
#
_symmetry.space_group_name_H-M   'P 1'
#
loop_
_entity.id
_entity.type
_entity.pdbx_description
1 polymer ?
#
loop_
_entity_poly.entity_id
_entity_poly.type
_entity_poly.pdbx_seq_one_letter_code
_entity_poly.pdbx_strand_id
1 'polypeptide(L)'
;MEADAESGQVLLLAPLGPLGEDASGSAARSLLAANFLFQGTRGESLSLDPDSRIVFLCAALELASVDTDFAVNWFIRFADTARHWRSRWQSQPTEVSNLVPLPMSALRG
;
A
#
# COMPACT_ATOMS: atom_id res chain seq x y z
N MET A 1 -30.04 -27.93 -15.80
CA MET A 1 -28.65 -27.52 -16.01
C MET A 1 -28.58 -26.07 -15.56
N GLU A 2 -28.39 -25.86 -14.25
CA GLU A 2 -28.15 -24.52 -13.71
C GLU A 2 -26.81 -24.04 -14.27
N ALA A 3 -26.83 -22.89 -14.93
CA ALA A 3 -25.59 -22.22 -15.31
C ALA A 3 -24.89 -21.84 -14.01
N ASP A 4 -23.72 -22.43 -13.79
CA ASP A 4 -22.76 -22.01 -12.77
C ASP A 4 -22.52 -20.52 -13.01
N ALA A 5 -23.16 -19.67 -12.22
CA ALA A 5 -23.03 -18.23 -12.36
C ALA A 5 -21.60 -17.88 -11.96
N GLU A 6 -20.72 -17.74 -12.95
CA GLU A 6 -19.34 -17.30 -12.74
C GLU A 6 -19.36 -16.08 -11.82
N SER A 7 -18.95 -16.28 -10.57
CA SER A 7 -18.84 -15.23 -9.57
C SER A 7 -17.67 -14.35 -9.96
N GLY A 8 -17.91 -13.39 -10.84
CA GLY A 8 -16.91 -12.45 -11.29
C GLY A 8 -16.42 -11.59 -10.12
N GLN A 9 -15.12 -11.30 -10.09
CA GLN A 9 -14.53 -10.39 -9.12
C GLN A 9 -13.89 -9.21 -9.85
N VAL A 10 -14.00 -8.02 -9.25
CA VAL A 10 -13.27 -6.83 -9.67
C VAL A 10 -12.15 -6.58 -8.67
N LEU A 11 -10.93 -6.47 -9.17
CA LEU A 11 -9.76 -6.07 -8.40
C LEU A 11 -9.39 -4.64 -8.76
N LEU A 12 -9.30 -3.77 -7.75
CA LEU A 12 -8.73 -2.44 -7.88
C LEU A 12 -7.31 -2.44 -7.33
N LEU A 13 -6.41 -1.85 -8.10
CA LEU A 13 -5.02 -1.65 -7.76
C LEU A 13 -4.67 -0.18 -7.98
N ALA A 14 -4.14 0.46 -6.94
CA ALA A 14 -3.62 1.82 -7.03
C ALA A 14 -2.15 1.83 -6.59
N PRO A 15 -1.20 2.11 -7.49
CA PRO A 15 0.21 2.28 -7.11
C PRO A 15 0.36 3.55 -6.27
N LEU A 16 0.95 3.40 -5.07
CA LEU A 16 1.20 4.50 -4.14
C LEU A 16 2.61 5.07 -4.30
N GLY A 17 3.57 4.24 -4.71
CA GLY A 17 4.94 4.64 -4.99
C GLY A 17 5.96 3.55 -4.65
N PRO A 18 7.25 3.77 -4.96
CA PRO A 18 8.30 2.84 -4.62
C PRO A 18 8.56 2.81 -3.11
N LEU A 19 8.93 1.64 -2.61
CA LEU A 19 9.58 1.46 -1.33
C LEU A 19 11.09 1.65 -1.53
N GLY A 20 11.62 2.80 -1.06
CA GLY A 20 13.02 3.17 -1.20
C GLY A 20 13.99 2.04 -0.80
N GLU A 21 15.16 1.98 -1.42
CA GLU A 21 16.13 0.89 -1.20
C GLU A 21 16.54 0.78 0.26
N ASP A 22 16.72 1.93 0.91
CA ASP A 22 17.05 2.09 2.34
C ASP A 22 15.82 2.08 3.27
N ALA A 23 14.62 1.83 2.75
CA ALA A 23 13.42 1.77 3.57
C ALA A 23 13.56 0.59 4.55
N SER A 24 14.00 0.93 5.75
CA SER A 24 14.30 -0.03 6.80
C SER A 24 13.06 -0.86 7.15
N GLY A 25 13.25 -1.95 7.90
CA GLY A 25 12.13 -2.76 8.39
C GLY A 25 11.04 -1.97 9.13
N SER A 26 11.22 -0.69 9.46
CA SER A 26 10.16 0.20 9.98
C SER A 26 9.06 0.50 8.94
N ALA A 27 9.38 0.68 7.66
CA ALA A 27 8.40 0.96 6.61
C ALA A 27 7.55 -0.28 6.33
N ALA A 28 8.18 -1.45 6.18
CA ALA A 28 7.48 -2.73 6.05
C ALA A 28 6.61 -3.05 7.28
N ARG A 29 7.09 -2.77 8.50
CA ARG A 29 6.29 -2.90 9.73
C ARG A 29 5.12 -1.93 9.76
N SER A 30 5.28 -0.71 9.25
CA SER A 30 4.19 0.28 9.18
C SER A 30 3.10 -0.16 8.20
N LEU A 31 3.48 -0.74 7.05
CA LEU A 31 2.54 -1.33 6.10
C LEU A 31 1.77 -2.51 6.74
N LEU A 32 2.49 -3.41 7.42
CA LEU A 32 1.88 -4.54 8.13
C LEU A 32 0.94 -4.08 9.26
N ALA A 33 1.33 -3.07 10.03
CA ALA A 33 0.51 -2.51 11.11
C ALA A 33 -0.78 -1.87 10.56
N ALA A 34 -0.70 -1.18 9.42
CA ALA A 34 -1.88 -0.62 8.76
C ALA A 34 -2.88 -1.71 8.33
N ASN A 35 -2.37 -2.87 7.88
CA ASN A 35 -3.21 -4.01 7.50
C ASN A 35 -3.80 -4.78 8.69
N PHE A 36 -3.11 -4.83 9.85
CA PHE A 36 -3.52 -5.66 11.00
C PHE A 36 -4.95 -5.35 11.50
N LEU A 37 -5.44 -4.13 11.29
CA LEU A 37 -6.81 -3.72 11.63
C LEU A 37 -7.46 -2.88 10.51
N PHE A 38 -6.89 -2.88 9.30
CA PHE A 38 -7.30 -2.01 8.20
C PHE A 38 -7.37 -0.52 8.61
N GLN A 39 -6.49 -0.10 9.50
CA GLN A 39 -6.50 1.23 10.09
C GLN A 39 -6.23 2.27 9.01
N GLY A 40 -7.26 3.05 8.67
CA GLY A 40 -7.18 4.05 7.61
C GLY A 40 -7.22 3.48 6.19
N THR A 41 -7.37 2.16 6.01
CA THR A 41 -7.55 1.54 4.70
C THR A 41 -8.97 1.07 4.44
N ARG A 42 -9.93 1.27 5.37
CA ARG A 42 -11.38 1.06 5.13
C ARG A 42 -11.77 -0.33 4.56
N GLY A 43 -10.94 -1.35 4.80
CA GLY A 43 -11.11 -2.71 4.28
C GLY A 43 -10.22 -3.04 3.07
N GLU A 44 -9.58 -2.04 2.47
CA GLU A 44 -8.54 -2.20 1.46
C GLU A 44 -7.21 -2.66 2.09
N SER A 45 -6.39 -3.37 1.33
CA SER A 45 -5.09 -3.89 1.78
C SER A 45 -3.93 -3.12 1.16
N LEU A 46 -2.88 -2.87 1.92
CA LEU A 46 -1.61 -2.40 1.38
C LEU A 46 -0.73 -3.61 1.02
N SER A 47 -0.23 -3.67 -0.20
CA SER A 47 0.71 -4.71 -0.64
C SER A 47 2.01 -4.12 -1.14
N LEU A 48 3.05 -4.93 -1.16
CA LEU A 48 4.34 -4.63 -1.77
C LEU A 48 4.58 -5.66 -2.88
N ASP A 49 4.77 -5.19 -4.11
CA ASP A 49 5.29 -6.05 -5.17
C ASP A 49 6.79 -6.31 -4.92
N PRO A 50 7.21 -7.56 -4.69
CA PRO A 50 8.61 -7.86 -4.38
C PRO A 50 9.56 -7.52 -5.54
N ASP A 51 9.08 -7.58 -6.78
CA ASP A 51 9.92 -7.39 -7.97
C ASP A 51 10.13 -5.90 -8.26
N SER A 52 9.05 -5.13 -8.34
CA SER A 52 9.15 -3.68 -8.62
C SER A 52 9.38 -2.81 -7.38
N ARG A 53 9.25 -3.39 -6.18
CA ARG A 53 9.21 -2.68 -4.88
C ARG A 53 8.15 -1.58 -4.82
N ILE A 54 7.09 -1.66 -5.63
CA ILE A 54 5.99 -0.69 -5.59
C ILE A 54 5.00 -1.11 -4.51
N VAL A 55 4.60 -0.14 -3.69
CA VAL A 55 3.51 -0.29 -2.74
C VAL A 55 2.19 -0.02 -3.46
N PHE A 56 1.21 -0.90 -3.29
CA PHE A 56 -0.12 -0.76 -3.84
C PHE A 56 -1.17 -0.70 -2.73
N LEU A 57 -2.25 0.01 -3.00
CA LEU A 57 -3.53 -0.20 -2.34
C LEU A 57 -4.37 -1.16 -3.20
N CYS A 58 -4.91 -2.20 -2.58
CA CYS A 58 -5.63 -3.28 -3.24
C CYS A 58 -7.02 -3.45 -2.63
N ALA A 59 -8.03 -3.65 -3.46
CA ALA A 59 -9.38 -3.97 -3.02
C ALA A 59 -10.03 -4.97 -3.98
N ALA A 60 -10.66 -6.01 -3.46
CA ALA A 60 -11.40 -6.99 -4.25
C ALA A 60 -12.89 -6.88 -3.92
N LEU A 61 -13.74 -6.98 -4.94
CA LEU A 61 -15.19 -6.93 -4.82
C LEU A 61 -15.83 -8.03 -5.65
N GLU A 62 -16.72 -8.80 -5.04
CA GLU A 62 -17.52 -9.82 -5.73
C GLU A 62 -18.71 -9.18 -6.44
N LEU A 63 -18.81 -9.40 -7.76
CA LEU A 63 -19.83 -8.78 -8.62
C LEU A 63 -21.24 -9.29 -8.35
N ALA A 64 -21.39 -10.49 -7.80
CA ALA A 64 -22.70 -11.11 -7.57
C ALA A 64 -23.62 -10.31 -6.61
N SER A 65 -23.07 -9.35 -5.87
CA SER A 65 -23.77 -8.61 -4.82
C SER A 65 -23.82 -7.09 -5.02
N VAL A 66 -23.44 -6.60 -6.21
CA VAL A 66 -23.13 -5.19 -6.42
C VAL A 66 -24.09 -4.55 -7.41
N ASP A 67 -24.86 -3.58 -6.93
CA ASP A 67 -25.55 -2.64 -7.81
C ASP A 67 -24.62 -1.52 -8.29
N THR A 68 -25.07 -0.77 -9.30
CA THR A 68 -24.27 0.29 -9.91
C THR A 68 -23.93 1.41 -8.94
N ASP A 69 -24.85 1.79 -8.05
CA ASP A 69 -24.64 2.90 -7.11
C ASP A 69 -23.61 2.52 -6.04
N PHE A 70 -23.66 1.28 -5.56
CA PHE A 70 -22.65 0.70 -4.69
C PHE A 70 -21.29 0.71 -5.39
N ALA A 71 -21.21 0.23 -6.63
CA ALA A 71 -19.96 0.19 -7.38
C ALA A 71 -19.35 1.59 -7.52
N VAL A 72 -20.14 2.58 -7.94
CA VAL A 72 -19.68 3.98 -8.09
C VAL A 72 -19.15 4.53 -6.77
N ASN A 73 -19.91 4.36 -5.69
CA ASN A 73 -19.48 4.80 -4.36
C ASN A 73 -18.20 4.08 -3.90
N TRP A 74 -18.08 2.80 -4.20
CA TRP A 74 -16.89 2.01 -3.89
C TRP A 74 -15.65 2.50 -4.65
N PHE A 75 -15.76 2.77 -5.95
CA PHE A 75 -14.67 3.36 -6.75
C PHE A 75 -14.22 4.73 -6.21
N ILE A 76 -15.17 5.61 -5.86
CA ILE A 76 -14.86 6.93 -5.30
C ILE A 76 -14.12 6.78 -3.98
N ARG A 77 -14.63 5.93 -3.08
CA ARG A 77 -14.00 5.67 -1.78
C ARG A 77 -12.59 5.09 -1.93
N PHE A 78 -12.41 4.13 -2.83
CA PHE A 78 -11.11 3.54 -3.13
C PHE A 78 -10.12 4.62 -3.63
N ALA A 79 -10.56 5.47 -4.56
CA ALA A 79 -9.73 6.55 -5.08
C ALA A 79 -9.32 7.55 -3.99
N ASP A 80 -10.22 7.88 -3.07
CA ASP A 80 -9.92 8.76 -1.94
C ASP A 80 -8.97 8.12 -0.93
N THR A 81 -9.15 6.83 -0.61
CA THR A 81 -8.18 6.09 0.21
C THR A 81 -6.81 6.07 -0.46
N ALA A 82 -6.74 5.80 -1.77
CA ALA A 82 -5.49 5.79 -2.52
C ALA A 82 -4.80 7.15 -2.50
N ARG A 83 -5.53 8.26 -2.67
CA ARG A 83 -4.99 9.62 -2.58
C ARG A 83 -4.44 9.93 -1.19
N HIS A 84 -5.18 9.57 -0.14
CA HIS A 84 -4.76 9.75 1.25
C HIS A 84 -3.44 9.01 1.52
N TRP A 85 -3.39 7.73 1.18
CA TRP A 85 -2.20 6.91 1.39
C TRP A 85 -1.03 7.33 0.53
N ARG A 86 -1.25 7.74 -0.72
CA ARG A 86 -0.20 8.27 -1.58
C ARG A 86 0.41 9.55 -1.01
N SER A 87 -0.42 10.48 -0.53
CA SER A 87 0.08 11.70 0.13
C SER A 87 0.91 11.36 1.37
N ARG A 88 0.42 10.45 2.21
CA ARG A 88 1.15 9.96 3.38
C ARG A 88 2.48 9.28 3.00
N TRP A 89 2.46 8.45 1.95
CA TRP A 89 3.64 7.75 1.44
C TRP A 89 4.71 8.73 0.95
N GLN A 90 4.31 9.74 0.19
CA GLN A 90 5.20 10.78 -0.34
C GLN A 90 5.71 11.75 0.74
N SER A 91 4.96 11.92 1.83
CA SER A 91 5.34 12.78 2.95
C SER A 91 6.28 12.11 3.97
N GLN A 92 6.55 10.80 3.84
CA GLN A 92 7.50 10.15 4.72
C GLN A 92 8.89 10.71 4.42
N PRO A 93 9.62 11.23 5.43
CA PRO A 93 10.98 11.64 5.23
C PRO A 93 11.77 10.42 4.75
N THR A 94 12.27 10.50 3.52
CA THR A 94 13.37 9.66 3.08
C THR A 94 14.47 9.95 4.07
N GLU A 95 14.73 9.05 5.04
CA GLU A 95 15.89 9.20 5.91
C GLU A 95 17.11 9.21 4.98
N VAL A 96 17.61 10.42 4.72
CA VAL A 96 18.82 10.63 3.96
C VAL A 96 19.91 9.97 4.79
N SER A 97 20.48 8.91 4.25
CA SER A 97 21.63 8.18 4.79
C SER A 97 22.80 9.16 4.97
N ASN A 98 22.81 9.89 6.08
CA ASN A 98 23.98 10.59 6.59
C ASN A 98 24.86 9.55 7.29
N LEU A 99 25.44 8.65 6.50
CA LEU A 99 26.71 8.02 6.87
C LEU A 99 27.77 9.12 6.82
N VAL A 100 27.87 9.89 7.91
CA VAL A 100 29.08 10.66 8.20
C VAL A 100 30.21 9.63 8.29
N PRO A 101 31.26 9.70 7.45
CA PRO A 101 32.41 8.83 7.63
C PRO A 101 33.01 9.15 9.00
N LEU A 102 33.07 8.16 9.88
CA LEU A 102 33.83 8.30 11.13
C LEU A 102 35.26 8.69 10.75
N PRO A 103 35.82 9.79 11.28
CA PRO A 103 37.20 10.11 11.03
C PRO A 103 38.08 8.98 11.60
N MET A 104 39.00 8.46 10.78
CA MET A 104 39.92 7.37 11.14
C MET A 104 40.86 7.69 12.32
N SER A 105 40.73 8.87 12.94
CA SER A 105 41.44 9.23 14.17
C SER A 105 40.92 8.51 15.42
N ALA A 106 39.76 7.83 15.37
CA ALA A 106 39.19 7.11 16.51
C ALA A 106 39.73 5.67 16.70
N LEU A 107 40.66 5.19 15.85
CA LEU A 107 41.22 3.83 15.90
C LEU A 107 42.64 3.74 16.50
N ARG A 108 43.12 4.80 17.17
CA ARG A 108 44.32 4.73 18.01
C ARG A 108 44.12 5.46 19.32
N GLY A 109 43.88 4.68 20.37
CA GLY A 109 43.91 5.05 21.78
C GLY A 109 44.02 3.78 22.60
#